data_AF-A0A933QWE2-F1
#
_entry.id   AF-A0A933QWE2-F1
#
_cell.length_a   1.000
_cell.length_b   1.000
_cell.length_c   1.000
_cell.angle_alpha   90.00
_cell.angle_beta   90.00
_cell.angle_gamma   90.00
#
_symmetry.space_group_name_H-M   'P 1'
#
loop_
_entity.id
_entity.type
_entity.pdbx_description
1 polymer ?
#
loop_
_entity_poly.entity_id
_entity_poly.type
_entity_poly.pdbx_seq_one_letter_code
_entity_poly.pdbx_strand_id
1 'polypeptide(L)'
;MLILLTLLSAIVVVIFFLVVAVYVHHIAVVLEAIGGSPASLLAKLRYGLRAIEQETGHLPTEVTKLNQGLTQISGGLQQVDAHLVNTIEAVVRQGQKELKR
;
A
#
# COMPACT_ATOMS: atom_id res chain seq x y z
N MET A 1 24.04 -63.17 -16.99
CA MET A 1 22.90 -62.66 -16.20
C MET A 1 23.32 -61.54 -15.26
N LEU A 2 24.25 -61.78 -14.31
CA LEU A 2 24.71 -60.75 -13.35
C LEU A 2 25.30 -59.50 -14.03
N ILE A 3 26.21 -59.68 -15.01
CA ILE A 3 26.86 -58.57 -15.73
C ILE A 3 25.84 -57.67 -16.44
N LEU A 4 24.80 -58.25 -17.06
CA LEU A 4 23.74 -57.50 -17.74
C LEU A 4 22.95 -56.64 -16.75
N LEU A 5 22.57 -57.21 -15.60
CA LEU A 5 21.86 -56.49 -14.55
C LEU A 5 22.73 -55.37 -13.95
N THR A 6 24.02 -55.62 -13.75
CA THR A 6 24.97 -54.59 -13.28
C THR A 6 25.08 -53.44 -14.27
N LEU A 7 25.18 -53.74 -15.58
CA LEU A 7 25.25 -52.72 -16.62
C LEU A 7 23.96 -51.90 -16.69
N LEU A 8 22.81 -52.57 -16.61
CA LEU A 8 21.50 -51.92 -16.62
C LEU A 8 21.33 -51.00 -15.40
N SER A 9 21.70 -51.46 -14.21
CA SER A 9 21.67 -50.64 -12.99
C SER A 9 22.59 -49.43 -13.09
N ALA A 10 23.80 -49.58 -13.64
CA ALA A 10 24.72 -48.46 -13.86
C ALA A 10 24.11 -47.42 -14.82
N ILE A 11 23.47 -47.86 -15.91
CA ILE A 11 22.77 -46.98 -16.85
C ILE A 11 21.63 -46.23 -16.14
N VAL A 12 20.83 -46.92 -15.32
CA VAL A 12 19.73 -46.30 -14.58
C VAL A 12 20.25 -45.21 -13.64
N VAL A 13 21.35 -45.46 -12.92
CA VAL A 13 21.97 -44.45 -12.06
C VAL A 13 22.43 -43.24 -12.86
N VAL A 14 23.06 -43.44 -14.02
CA VAL A 14 23.48 -42.33 -14.90
C VAL A 14 22.28 -41.51 -15.38
N ILE A 15 21.22 -42.17 -15.84
CA ILE A 15 19.98 -41.49 -16.27
C ILE A 15 19.39 -40.69 -15.12
N PHE A 16 19.34 -41.25 -13.91
CA PHE A 16 18.83 -40.56 -12.73
C PHE A 16 19.60 -39.26 -12.46
N PHE A 17 20.93 -39.31 -12.44
CA PHE A 17 21.74 -38.11 -12.23
C PHE A 17 21.57 -37.08 -13.34
N LEU A 18 21.43 -37.50 -14.60
CA LEU A 18 21.14 -36.60 -15.72
C LEU A 18 19.81 -35.87 -15.53
N VAL A 19 18.75 -36.60 -15.15
CA VAL A 19 17.44 -36.01 -14.88
C VAL A 19 17.52 -35.00 -13.75
N VAL A 20 18.18 -35.35 -12.64
CA VAL A 20 18.37 -34.43 -11.50
C VAL A 20 19.12 -33.18 -11.94
N ALA A 21 20.23 -33.31 -12.68
CA ALA A 21 21.01 -32.18 -13.17
C ALA A 21 20.18 -31.23 -14.05
N VAL A 22 19.35 -31.78 -14.94
CA VAL A 22 18.44 -31.00 -15.79
C VAL A 22 17.45 -30.19 -14.93
N TYR A 23 16.78 -30.82 -13.97
CA TYR A 23 15.82 -30.12 -13.12
C TYR A 23 16.49 -29.06 -12.24
N VAL A 24 17.67 -29.34 -11.67
CA VAL A 24 18.43 -28.35 -10.89
C VAL A 24 18.77 -27.14 -11.75
N HIS A 25 19.20 -27.36 -13.00
CA HIS A 25 19.49 -26.27 -13.93
C HIS A 25 18.24 -25.43 -14.22
N HIS A 26 17.09 -26.06 -14.50
CA HIS A 26 15.83 -25.34 -14.71
C HIS A 26 15.42 -24.49 -13.50
N ILE A 27 15.54 -25.03 -12.28
CA ILE A 27 15.24 -24.30 -11.05
C ILE A 27 16.17 -23.10 -10.90
N ALA A 28 17.47 -23.27 -11.15
CA ALA A 28 18.44 -22.19 -11.06
C ALA A 28 18.11 -21.02 -12.00
N VAL A 29 17.77 -21.32 -13.26
CA VAL A 29 17.37 -20.31 -14.25
C VAL A 29 16.13 -19.53 -13.80
N VAL A 30 15.13 -20.22 -13.25
CA VAL A 30 13.91 -19.57 -12.73
C VAL A 30 14.23 -18.68 -11.53
N LEU A 31 15.04 -19.16 -10.58
CA LEU A 31 15.45 -18.37 -9.41
C LEU A 31 16.26 -17.13 -9.81
N GLU A 32 17.06 -17.21 -10.86
CA GLU A 32 17.84 -16.08 -11.36
C GLU A 32 16.94 -14.97 -11.92
N ALA A 33 15.88 -15.34 -12.65
CA ALA A 33 14.86 -14.39 -13.13
C ALA A 33 14.05 -13.76 -11.97
N ILE A 34 13.81 -14.53 -10.89
CA ILE A 34 13.06 -14.08 -9.72
C ILE A 34 13.87 -13.11 -8.86
N GLY A 35 15.11 -13.45 -8.51
CA GLY A 35 15.89 -12.68 -7.53
C GLY A 35 17.42 -12.69 -7.72
N GLY A 36 17.95 -13.35 -8.75
CA GLY A 36 19.40 -13.49 -8.93
C GLY A 36 20.10 -12.30 -9.57
N SER A 37 19.37 -11.33 -10.13
CA SER A 37 19.95 -10.16 -10.78
C SER A 37 19.29 -8.83 -10.38
N PRO A 38 19.96 -7.68 -10.57
CA PRO A 38 19.35 -6.35 -10.41
C PRO A 38 18.16 -6.08 -11.35
N ALA A 39 18.02 -6.86 -12.42
CA ALA A 39 16.91 -6.76 -13.37
C ALA A 39 15.78 -7.77 -13.08
N SER A 40 15.92 -8.57 -12.02
CA SER A 40 14.97 -9.60 -11.61
C SER A 40 13.61 -9.04 -11.18
N LEU A 41 12.60 -9.92 -11.11
CA LEU A 41 11.25 -9.54 -10.72
C LEU A 41 11.19 -8.93 -9.31
N LEU A 42 11.89 -9.51 -8.33
CA LEU A 42 11.93 -8.95 -6.97
C LEU A 42 12.63 -7.60 -6.93
N ALA A 43 13.68 -7.41 -7.74
CA ALA A 43 14.34 -6.11 -7.82
C ALA A 43 13.37 -5.03 -8.34
N LYS A 44 12.60 -5.33 -9.39
CA LYS A 44 11.56 -4.42 -9.92
C LYS A 44 10.49 -4.13 -8.88
N LEU A 45 9.98 -5.15 -8.18
CA LEU A 45 8.99 -4.97 -7.11
C LEU A 45 9.53 -4.09 -5.98
N ARG A 46 10.78 -4.29 -5.55
CA ARG A 46 11.43 -3.46 -4.54
C ARG A 46 11.51 -2.00 -4.97
N TYR A 47 11.92 -1.72 -6.20
CA TYR A 47 11.97 -0.35 -6.71
C TYR A 47 10.58 0.28 -6.80
N GLY A 48 9.59 -0.49 -7.27
CA GLY A 48 8.20 -0.04 -7.31
C GLY A 48 7.63 0.27 -5.92
N LEU A 49 7.84 -0.61 -4.94
CA LEU A 49 7.40 -0.38 -3.56
C LEU A 49 8.10 0.84 -2.95
N ARG A 50 9.40 1.00 -3.19
CA ARG A 50 10.14 2.18 -2.69
C ARG A 50 9.63 3.48 -3.31
N ALA A 51 9.29 3.48 -4.60
CA ALA A 51 8.67 4.64 -5.24
C ALA A 51 7.30 4.94 -4.60
N ILE A 52 6.46 3.93 -4.38
CA ILE A 52 5.18 4.11 -3.68
C ILE A 52 5.40 4.67 -2.28
N GLU A 53 6.32 4.12 -1.50
CA GLU A 53 6.66 4.61 -0.16
C GLU A 53 7.11 6.07 -0.19
N GLN A 54 7.96 6.45 -1.15
CA GLN A 54 8.46 7.81 -1.27
C GLN A 54 7.37 8.80 -1.67
N GLU A 55 6.53 8.44 -2.64
CA GLU A 55 5.41 9.27 -3.09
C GLU A 55 4.26 9.30 -2.07
N THR A 56 4.06 8.26 -1.26
CA THR A 56 2.95 8.21 -0.28
C THR A 56 3.35 8.53 1.15
N GLY A 57 4.65 8.66 1.43
CA GLY A 57 5.18 8.88 2.79
C GLY A 57 4.68 10.17 3.46
N HIS A 58 4.34 11.18 2.65
CA HIS A 58 3.78 12.44 3.13
C HIS A 58 2.26 12.39 3.46
N LEU A 59 1.53 11.38 3.00
CA LEU A 59 0.07 11.29 3.17
C LEU A 59 -0.38 11.35 4.64
N PRO A 60 0.26 10.65 5.61
CA PRO A 60 -0.18 10.72 7.01
C PRO A 60 -0.15 12.14 7.59
N THR A 61 0.88 12.92 7.24
CA THR A 61 1.03 14.30 7.67
C THR A 61 -0.01 15.20 7.01
N GLU A 62 -0.19 15.10 5.70
CA GLU A 62 -1.14 15.95 4.97
C GLU A 62 -2.60 15.63 5.34
N VAL A 63 -2.95 14.36 5.55
CA VAL A 63 -4.27 13.97 6.05
C VAL A 63 -4.52 14.53 7.46
N THR A 64 -3.50 14.51 8.33
CA THR A 64 -3.61 15.09 9.68
C THR A 64 -3.86 16.60 9.61
N LYS A 65 -3.09 17.33 8.79
CA LYS A 65 -3.27 18.78 8.59
C LYS A 65 -4.65 19.10 8.01
N LEU A 66 -5.10 18.33 7.01
CA LEU A 66 -6.40 18.48 6.40
C LEU A 66 -7.52 18.32 7.44
N ASN A 67 -7.47 17.25 8.24
CA ASN A 67 -8.46 16.99 9.29
C ASN A 67 -8.48 18.10 10.35
N GLN A 68 -7.31 18.63 10.73
CA GLN A 68 -7.23 19.76 11.65
C GLN A 68 -7.88 21.02 11.07
N GLY A 69 -7.59 21.34 9.80
CA GLY A 69 -8.20 22.47 9.11
C GLY A 69 -9.72 22.33 8.99
N LEU A 70 -10.21 21.16 8.62
CA LEU A 70 -11.65 20.88 8.55
C LEU A 70 -12.33 20.98 9.93
N THR A 71 -11.66 20.52 10.99
CA THR A 71 -12.15 20.66 12.37
C THR A 71 -12.27 22.14 12.77
N GLN A 72 -11.27 22.96 12.43
CA GLN A 72 -11.29 24.39 12.69
C GLN A 72 -12.41 25.11 11.91
N ILE A 73 -12.57 24.77 10.63
CA ILE A 73 -13.66 25.31 9.79
C ILE A 73 -15.01 24.96 10.39
N SER A 74 -15.23 23.69 10.77
CA SER A 74 -16.47 23.25 11.42
C SER A 74 -16.76 24.04 12.69
N GLY A 75 -15.75 24.24 13.55
CA GLY A 75 -15.89 25.02 14.77
C GLY A 75 -16.20 26.50 14.49
N GLY A 76 -15.57 27.10 13.49
CA GLY A 76 -15.87 28.47 13.06
C GLY A 76 -17.29 28.62 12.52
N LEU A 77 -17.76 27.66 11.72
CA LEU A 77 -19.14 27.67 11.20
C LEU A 77 -20.19 27.57 12.31
N GLN A 78 -19.94 26.77 13.35
CA GLN A 78 -20.82 26.70 14.52
C GLN A 78 -20.87 28.03 15.29
N GLN A 79 -19.75 28.74 15.38
CA GLN A 79 -19.72 30.06 16.01
C GLN A 79 -20.48 31.10 15.19
N VAL A 80 -20.36 31.07 13.86
CA VAL A 80 -21.12 31.94 12.96
C VAL A 80 -22.62 31.68 13.10
N ASP A 81 -23.04 30.42 13.11
CA ASP A 81 -24.44 30.03 13.33
C ASP A 81 -24.98 30.55 14.67
N ALA A 82 -24.26 30.30 15.76
CA ALA A 82 -24.63 30.80 17.09
C ALA A 82 -24.71 32.34 17.13
N HIS A 83 -23.79 33.04 16.47
CA HIS A 83 -23.82 34.50 16.38
C HIS A 83 -25.07 34.99 15.63
N LEU A 84 -25.37 34.38 14.47
CA LEU A 84 -26.54 34.73 13.66
C LEU A 84 -27.85 34.52 14.43
N VAL A 85 -28.01 33.40 15.13
CA VAL A 85 -29.18 33.12 15.98
C VAL A 85 -29.34 34.22 17.04
N ASN A 86 -28.27 34.55 17.76
CA ASN A 86 -28.31 35.58 18.80
C ASN A 86 -28.64 36.98 18.23
N THR A 87 -28.09 37.33 17.06
CA THR A 87 -28.40 38.61 16.40
C THR A 87 -29.86 38.67 15.99
N ILE A 88 -30.41 37.59 15.41
CA ILE A 88 -31.84 37.52 15.05
C ILE A 88 -32.71 37.71 16.30
N GLU A 89 -32.41 37.01 17.39
CA GLU A 89 -33.14 37.16 18.65
C GLU A 89 -33.08 38.60 19.19
N ALA A 90 -31.92 39.24 19.14
CA ALA A 90 -31.75 40.62 19.59
C ALA A 90 -32.61 41.59 18.76
N VAL A 91 -32.60 41.45 17.43
CA VAL A 91 -33.41 42.26 16.51
C VAL A 91 -34.90 42.05 16.76
N VAL A 92 -35.36 40.81 16.94
CA VAL A 92 -36.76 40.49 17.28
C VAL A 92 -37.17 41.14 18.61
N ARG A 93 -36.33 41.06 19.64
CA ARG A 93 -36.59 41.70 20.95
C ARG A 93 -36.65 43.22 20.85
N GLN A 94 -35.82 43.84 20.00
CA GLN A 94 -35.86 45.29 19.78
C GLN A 94 -37.16 45.71 19.10
N GLY A 95 -37.55 45.05 18.01
CA GLY A 95 -38.80 45.36 17.30
C GLY A 95 -40.05 45.20 18.19
N GLN A 96 -40.09 44.19 19.06
CA GLN A 96 -41.17 44.02 20.03
C GLN A 96 -41.24 45.13 21.09
N LYS A 97 -40.11 45.74 21.46
CA LYS A 97 -40.08 46.88 22.40
C LYS A 97 -40.60 48.16 21.76
N GLU A 98 -40.29 48.39 20.48
CA GLU A 98 -40.75 49.56 19.74
C GLU A 98 -42.27 49.53 19.49
N LEU A 99 -42.87 48.37 19.23
CA LEU A 99 -44.33 48.20 19.06
C LEU A 99 -45.15 48.36 20.36
N LYS A 100 -44.50 48.31 21.53
CA LYS A 100 -45.15 48.45 22.85
C LYS A 100 -45.05 49.87 23.43
N ARG A 101 -44.42 50.81 22.72
CA ARG A 101 -44.39 52.25 23.04
C ARG A 101 -45.43 52.99 22.24
#